data_AF-A0AAV2HXD6-F1
#
_entry.id   AF-A0AAV2HXD6-F1
#
_cell.length_a   1.000
_cell.length_b   1.000
_cell.length_c   1.000
_cell.angle_alpha   90.00
_cell.angle_beta   90.00
_cell.angle_gamma   90.00
#
_symmetry.space_group_name_H-M   'P 1'
#
loop_
_entity.id
_entity.type
_entity.pdbx_description
1 polymer ?
#
loop_
_entity_poly.entity_id
_entity_poly.type
_entity_poly.pdbx_seq_one_letter_code
_entity_poly.pdbx_strand_id
1 'polypeptide(L)'
;MVCFSSLLLALSAMSYSHAEVRSPPNILEPRKVTVRYVKSYGNFVVPCKAESKPDRPTYQWLKGTTPVVPNQHVVFDATTGDLSFTGFTSSEEGVYICVATTVFGA
;
A
#
# COMPACT_ATOMS: atom_id res chain seq x y z
N MET A 1 -55.32 34.40 -26.29
CA MET A 1 -54.49 33.58 -27.18
C MET A 1 -53.08 33.61 -26.62
N VAL A 2 -52.60 32.45 -26.21
CA VAL A 2 -51.54 32.14 -25.23
C VAL A 2 -50.19 32.84 -25.48
N CYS A 3 -49.67 33.54 -24.46
CA CYS A 3 -48.27 33.92 -24.33
C CYS A 3 -47.63 33.06 -23.23
N PHE A 4 -47.50 31.75 -23.50
CA PHE A 4 -47.02 30.76 -22.51
C PHE A 4 -45.97 29.79 -23.09
N SER A 5 -45.26 30.21 -24.14
CA SER A 5 -44.18 29.43 -24.74
C SER A 5 -42.85 30.06 -24.38
N SER A 6 -42.37 29.84 -23.15
CA SER A 6 -40.94 29.76 -22.78
C SER A 6 -40.78 29.60 -21.26
N LEU A 7 -41.33 28.53 -20.68
CA LEU A 7 -40.93 28.08 -19.33
C LEU A 7 -39.85 26.99 -19.49
N LEU A 8 -38.74 27.35 -20.13
CA LEU A 8 -37.49 26.59 -20.07
C LEU A 8 -36.66 27.16 -18.91
N LEU A 9 -37.06 26.87 -17.68
CA LEU A 9 -36.14 27.05 -16.56
C LEU A 9 -35.46 25.71 -16.33
N ALA A 10 -34.22 25.66 -16.81
CA ALA A 10 -33.31 24.55 -16.73
C ALA A 10 -33.42 23.85 -15.37
N LEU A 11 -33.79 22.58 -15.37
CA LEU A 11 -33.44 21.68 -14.29
C LEU A 11 -31.92 21.53 -14.38
N SER A 12 -31.20 22.45 -13.75
CA SER A 12 -29.75 22.33 -13.58
C SER A 12 -29.50 20.92 -13.06
N ALA A 13 -28.73 20.13 -13.80
CA ALA A 13 -28.20 18.89 -13.28
C ALA A 13 -27.46 19.25 -11.99
N MET A 14 -28.04 18.92 -10.83
CA MET A 14 -27.33 19.03 -9.57
C MET A 14 -26.19 18.03 -9.67
N SER A 15 -25.03 18.48 -10.13
CA SER A 15 -23.80 17.72 -10.06
C SER A 15 -23.51 17.52 -8.58
N TYR A 16 -23.92 16.37 -8.05
CA TYR A 16 -23.60 15.96 -6.69
C TYR A 16 -22.10 15.65 -6.67
N SER A 17 -21.29 16.63 -6.29
CA SER A 17 -19.88 16.39 -6.04
C SER A 17 -19.76 15.73 -4.66
N HIS A 18 -19.68 14.41 -4.63
CA HIS A 18 -19.21 13.74 -3.42
C HIS A 18 -17.71 14.02 -3.29
N ALA A 19 -17.30 14.64 -2.18
CA ALA A 19 -15.88 14.79 -1.90
C ALA A 19 -15.29 13.38 -1.65
N GLU A 20 -14.38 12.93 -2.50
CA GLU A 20 -13.63 11.69 -2.32
C GLU A 20 -12.72 11.85 -1.10
N VAL A 21 -12.93 11.06 -0.03
CA VAL A 21 -12.07 11.10 1.15
C VAL A 21 -10.71 10.51 0.78
N ARG A 22 -9.67 11.36 0.75
CA ARG A 22 -8.30 10.96 0.43
C ARG A 22 -7.51 10.74 1.70
N SER A 23 -6.77 9.64 1.77
CA SER A 23 -5.87 9.36 2.87
C SER A 23 -4.58 8.71 2.37
N PRO A 24 -3.42 9.11 2.90
CA PRO A 24 -2.16 8.47 2.56
C PRO A 24 -2.15 7.00 3.04
N PRO A 25 -1.20 6.18 2.57
CA PRO A 25 -1.02 4.82 3.05
C PRO A 25 -0.79 4.77 4.56
N ASN A 26 -1.62 4.01 5.26
CA ASN A 26 -1.46 3.72 6.67
C ASN A 26 -1.18 2.24 6.87
N ILE A 27 0.02 1.91 7.38
CA ILE A 27 0.44 0.53 7.62
C ILE A 27 -0.35 -0.06 8.80
N LEU A 28 -1.16 -1.08 8.51
CA LEU A 28 -1.92 -1.87 9.49
C LEU A 28 -1.08 -3.02 10.04
N GLU A 29 -0.27 -3.63 9.18
CA GLU A 29 0.63 -4.73 9.54
C GLU A 29 2.01 -4.46 8.91
N PRO A 30 3.12 -4.53 9.69
CA PRO A 30 3.15 -4.68 11.14
C PRO A 30 2.78 -3.36 11.86
N ARG A 31 1.94 -3.42 12.89
CA ARG A 31 1.51 -2.22 13.65
C ARG A 31 2.63 -1.62 14.52
N LYS A 32 3.64 -2.42 14.85
CA LYS A 32 4.81 -2.05 15.65
C LYS A 32 6.03 -2.79 15.12
N VAL A 33 7.22 -2.28 15.45
CA VAL A 33 8.47 -3.00 15.17
C VAL A 33 8.43 -4.37 15.87
N THR A 34 8.75 -5.42 15.13
CA THR A 34 8.80 -6.79 15.65
C THR A 34 10.18 -7.38 15.43
N VAL A 35 10.68 -8.11 16.43
CA VAL A 35 11.92 -8.90 16.33
C VAL A 35 11.54 -10.35 16.12
N ARG A 36 12.18 -11.01 15.15
CA ARG A 36 11.93 -12.41 14.83
C ARG A 36 13.23 -13.20 14.92
N TYR A 37 13.20 -14.27 15.71
CA TYR A 37 14.28 -15.25 15.77
C TYR A 37 13.93 -16.39 14.83
N VAL A 38 14.80 -16.64 13.86
CA VAL A 38 14.58 -17.64 12.82
C VAL A 38 15.71 -18.65 12.87
N LYS A 39 15.35 -19.93 12.84
CA LYS A 39 16.32 -21.02 12.74
C LYS A 39 17.08 -20.91 11.41
N SER A 40 18.38 -21.19 11.41
CA SER A 40 19.17 -21.26 10.17
C SER A 40 18.50 -22.17 9.13
N TYR A 41 18.50 -21.71 7.89
CA TYR A 41 17.81 -22.32 6.73
C TYR A 41 16.27 -22.37 6.86
N GLY A 42 15.69 -21.58 7.76
CA GLY A 42 14.24 -21.47 7.92
C GLY A 42 13.59 -20.64 6.81
N ASN A 43 12.30 -20.92 6.56
CA ASN A 43 11.46 -20.16 5.63
C ASN A 43 10.37 -19.45 6.42
N PHE A 44 10.09 -18.20 6.09
CA PHE A 44 9.04 -17.41 6.76
C PHE A 44 8.61 -16.22 5.93
N VAL A 45 7.46 -15.65 6.28
CA VAL A 45 6.89 -14.46 5.65
C VAL A 45 6.70 -13.36 6.68
N VAL A 46 7.02 -12.13 6.28
CA VAL A 46 6.74 -10.90 7.02
C VAL A 46 5.69 -10.12 6.23
N PRO A 47 4.44 -10.05 6.71
CA PRO A 47 3.40 -9.33 6.00
C PRO A 47 3.60 -7.82 6.10
N CYS A 48 3.26 -7.12 5.02
CA CYS A 48 3.07 -5.67 5.06
C CYS A 48 1.74 -5.31 4.43
N LYS A 49 0.81 -4.79 5.23
CA LYS A 49 -0.51 -4.36 4.75
C LYS A 49 -0.73 -2.92 5.11
N ALA A 50 -1.11 -2.11 4.13
CA ALA A 50 -1.49 -0.73 4.29
C ALA A 50 -2.86 -0.47 3.66
N GLU A 51 -3.61 0.46 4.27
CA GLU A 51 -4.83 1.02 3.69
C GLU A 51 -4.56 2.42 3.16
N SER A 52 -5.12 2.72 2.00
CA SER A 52 -5.13 4.06 1.41
C SER A 52 -6.46 4.31 0.72
N LYS A 53 -6.78 5.58 0.49
CA LYS A 53 -7.99 5.98 -0.22
C LYS A 53 -7.66 7.08 -1.23
N PRO A 54 -8.24 7.03 -2.44
CA PRO A 54 -9.10 5.96 -2.99
C PRO A 54 -8.35 4.70 -3.45
N ASP A 55 -7.11 4.84 -3.91
CA ASP A 55 -6.39 3.75 -4.57
C ASP A 55 -5.70 2.82 -3.59
N ARG A 56 -5.35 1.61 -4.04
CA ARG A 56 -4.51 0.67 -3.28
C ARG A 56 -3.04 1.09 -3.34
N PRO A 57 -2.26 0.86 -2.26
CA PRO A 57 -0.85 1.19 -2.27
C PRO A 57 -0.03 0.13 -3.03
N THR A 58 1.10 0.56 -3.55
CA THR A 58 2.19 -0.32 -4.01
C THR A 58 3.26 -0.41 -2.93
N TYR A 59 3.96 -1.54 -2.86
CA TYR A 59 4.91 -1.81 -1.78
C TYR A 59 6.35 -1.92 -2.28
N GLN A 60 7.27 -1.45 -1.45
CA GLN A 60 8.71 -1.64 -1.58
C GLN A 60 9.28 -2.01 -0.21
N TRP A 61 10.34 -2.83 -0.21
CA TRP A 61 11.08 -3.17 1.00
C TRP A 61 12.49 -2.59 0.98
N LEU A 62 12.94 -2.13 2.15
CA LEU A 62 14.32 -1.72 2.40
C LEU A 62 14.96 -2.68 3.41
N LYS A 63 16.23 -3.03 3.20
CA LYS A 63 17.10 -3.61 4.22
C LYS A 63 17.97 -2.49 4.78
N GLY A 64 17.68 -2.05 6.00
CA GLY A 64 18.19 -0.79 6.54
C GLY A 64 17.69 0.37 5.69
N THR A 65 18.61 1.01 4.96
CA THR A 65 18.30 2.14 4.05
C THR A 65 18.34 1.76 2.57
N THR A 66 18.69 0.51 2.25
CA THR A 66 18.93 0.07 0.86
C THR A 66 17.73 -0.70 0.34
N PRO A 67 17.24 -0.44 -0.89
CA PRO A 67 16.17 -1.23 -1.50
C PRO A 67 16.53 -2.72 -1.56
N VAL A 68 15.59 -3.57 -1.15
CA VAL A 68 15.71 -5.02 -1.34
C VAL A 68 15.64 -5.32 -2.83
N VAL A 69 16.69 -5.98 -3.33
CA VAL A 69 16.72 -6.54 -4.68
C VAL A 69 16.31 -8.02 -4.57
N PRO A 70 15.18 -8.44 -5.19
CA PRO A 70 14.72 -9.82 -5.13
C PRO A 70 15.79 -10.80 -5.60
N ASN A 71 15.94 -11.91 -4.88
CA ASN A 71 16.88 -12.98 -5.20
C ASN A 71 16.32 -14.35 -4.74
N GLN A 72 17.16 -15.38 -4.69
CA GLN A 72 16.75 -16.75 -4.35
C GLN A 72 16.28 -16.91 -2.89
N HIS A 73 16.75 -16.03 -1.99
CA HIS A 73 16.50 -16.09 -0.55
C HIS A 73 15.48 -15.07 -0.07
N VAL A 74 15.38 -13.91 -0.72
CA VAL A 74 14.50 -12.81 -0.31
C VAL A 74 13.75 -12.29 -1.51
N VAL A 75 12.41 -12.35 -1.46
CA VAL A 75 11.51 -11.81 -2.49
C VAL A 75 10.36 -11.07 -1.82
N PHE A 76 9.76 -10.10 -2.51
CA PHE A 76 8.55 -9.43 -2.03
C PHE A 76 7.54 -9.26 -3.14
N ASP A 77 6.27 -9.20 -2.76
CA ASP A 77 5.16 -8.88 -3.67
C ASP A 77 4.84 -7.39 -3.58
N ALA A 78 4.97 -6.66 -4.70
CA ALA A 78 4.72 -5.22 -4.75
C ALA A 78 3.23 -4.84 -4.64
N THR A 79 2.32 -5.81 -4.71
CA THR A 79 0.86 -5.65 -4.66
C THR A 79 0.30 -6.04 -3.29
N THR A 80 0.76 -7.16 -2.71
CA THR A 80 0.31 -7.61 -1.37
C THR A 80 1.16 -7.07 -0.24
N GLY A 81 2.42 -6.72 -0.53
CA GLY A 81 3.40 -6.23 0.44
C GLY A 81 4.15 -7.32 1.20
N ASP A 82 3.83 -8.60 1.00
CA ASP A 82 4.46 -9.69 1.74
C ASP A 82 5.94 -9.87 1.35
N LEU A 83 6.82 -9.87 2.36
CA LEU A 83 8.25 -10.18 2.22
C LEU A 83 8.50 -11.63 2.63
N SER A 84 8.98 -12.43 1.70
CA SER A 84 9.22 -13.85 1.88
C SER A 84 10.70 -14.18 1.93
N PHE A 85 11.07 -14.98 2.91
CA PHE A 85 12.41 -15.51 3.09
C PHE A 85 12.43 -17.02 2.90
N THR A 86 13.42 -17.50 2.15
CA THR A 86 13.69 -18.93 1.93
C THR A 86 15.14 -19.25 2.25
N GLY A 87 15.36 -20.25 3.09
CA GLY A 87 16.70 -20.67 3.49
C GLY A 87 17.46 -19.57 4.23
N PHE A 88 16.83 -18.94 5.23
CA PHE A 88 17.38 -17.78 5.94
C PHE A 88 18.74 -18.08 6.60
N THR A 89 19.75 -17.28 6.29
CA THR A 89 21.10 -17.36 6.88
C THR A 89 21.53 -16.02 7.48
N SER A 90 22.76 -15.93 7.97
CA SER A 90 23.31 -14.68 8.51
C SER A 90 23.42 -13.56 7.47
N SER A 91 23.45 -13.84 6.17
CA SER A 91 23.43 -12.79 5.13
C SER A 91 22.09 -12.08 5.03
N GLU A 92 21.00 -12.74 5.44
CA GLU A 92 19.64 -12.18 5.44
C GLU A 92 19.33 -11.45 6.74
N GLU A 93 20.17 -11.57 7.77
CA GLU A 93 19.98 -10.85 9.02
C GLU A 93 20.02 -9.32 8.80
N GLY A 94 19.09 -8.61 9.44
CA GLY A 94 19.03 -7.15 9.38
C GLY A 94 17.65 -6.60 9.71
N VAL A 95 17.56 -5.27 9.64
CA VAL A 95 16.30 -4.54 9.81
C VAL A 95 15.63 -4.39 8.46
N TYR A 96 14.38 -4.83 8.34
CA TYR A 96 13.58 -4.69 7.14
C TYR A 96 12.47 -3.67 7.34
N ILE A 97 12.33 -2.74 6.42
CA ILE A 97 11.35 -1.64 6.46
C ILE A 97 10.44 -1.75 5.24
N CYS A 98 9.14 -1.81 5.48
CA CYS A 98 8.14 -1.74 4.42
C CYS A 98 7.79 -0.27 4.13
N VAL A 99 7.71 0.06 2.86
CA VAL A 99 7.26 1.36 2.36
C VAL A 99 6.04 1.10 1.48
N ALA A 100 4.91 1.70 1.85
CA ALA A 100 3.68 1.66 1.06
C ALA A 100 3.49 3.02 0.39
N THR A 101 3.23 3.05 -0.91
CA THR A 101 3.17 4.30 -1.69
C THR A 101 1.93 4.34 -2.55
N THR A 102 1.37 5.53 -2.70
CA THR A 102 0.26 5.85 -3.62
C THR A 102 0.57 7.15 -4.35
N VAL A 103 -0.27 7.51 -5.33
CA VAL A 103 -0.20 8.82 -6.00
C VAL A 103 -0.36 10.01 -5.04
N PHE A 104 -0.86 9.79 -3.83
CA PHE A 104 -1.06 10.81 -2.80
C PHE A 104 0.09 10.88 -1.78
N GLY A 105 1.09 10.00 -1.89
CA GLY A 105 2.25 9.98 -1.00
C GLY A 105 2.70 8.58 -0.60
N ALA A 106 3.82 8.54 0.13
CA ALA A 106 4.40 7.37 0.78
C ALA A 106 4.40 7.54 2.30
#